data_AF-A0A6B9TIW7-F1
#
_entry.id   AF-A0A6B9TIW7-F1
#
_cell.length_a   1.000
_cell.length_b   1.000
_cell.length_c   1.000
_cell.angle_alpha   90.00
_cell.angle_beta   90.00
_cell.angle_gamma   90.00
#
_symmetry.space_group_name_H-M   'P 1'
#
loop_
_entity.id
_entity.type
_entity.pdbx_description
1 polymer ?
#
loop_
_entity_poly.entity_id
_entity_poly.type
_entity_poly.pdbx_seq_one_letter_code
_entity_poly.pdbx_strand_id
1 'polypeptide(L)'
;MMESICYFERPGKENTERVLELVKERADKLGIRDFVVASVSGETALRLSEMVEGNIVSVTHHAGFREKGKLELEPDMREKLIERGVSVYAGSHALSGVGRGISNKFGGVTPVEVMAETLRMVSQGFKVCVEISIMAADAGLIPVDREVIAIGGTAWGADTALILTPAHMNSVFDLRIHEIIAVPRP
;
A
#
# COMPACT_ATOMS: atom_id res chain seq x y z
N MET A 1 -25.42 -3.48 -4.69
CA MET A 1 -25.33 -3.70 -3.23
C MET A 1 -25.02 -2.36 -2.57
N MET A 2 -25.43 -2.18 -1.31
CA MET A 2 -25.06 -1.00 -0.51
C MET A 2 -24.01 -1.41 0.50
N GLU A 3 -22.94 -0.62 0.59
CA GLU A 3 -21.80 -0.87 1.48
C GLU A 3 -21.36 0.43 2.13
N SER A 4 -20.84 0.34 3.35
CA SER A 4 -20.39 1.50 4.10
C SER A 4 -18.93 1.81 3.83
N ILE A 5 -18.61 3.09 3.73
CA ILE A 5 -17.26 3.64 3.68
C ILE A 5 -17.00 4.47 4.93
N CYS A 6 -15.80 4.37 5.51
CA CYS A 6 -15.38 5.22 6.61
C CYS A 6 -14.58 6.43 6.11
N TYR A 7 -14.98 7.63 6.54
CA TYR A 7 -14.23 8.86 6.27
C TYR A 7 -13.59 9.37 7.57
N PHE A 8 -12.26 9.48 7.59
CA PHE A 8 -11.55 10.05 8.75
C PHE A 8 -11.51 11.57 8.68
N GLU A 9 -11.65 12.24 9.83
CA GLU A 9 -11.58 13.70 9.91
C GLU A 9 -10.19 14.23 9.53
N ARG A 10 -9.14 13.49 9.86
CA ARG A 10 -7.74 13.85 9.63
C ARG A 10 -6.95 12.66 9.08
N PRO A 11 -5.95 12.89 8.20
CA PRO A 11 -5.01 11.85 7.79
C PRO A 11 -4.00 11.54 8.91
N GLY A 12 -3.42 10.34 8.91
CA GLY A 12 -2.31 10.00 9.79
C GLY A 12 -2.47 8.74 10.66
N LYS A 13 -1.47 8.53 11.52
CA LYS A 13 -1.23 7.30 12.30
C LYS A 13 -2.37 6.94 13.24
N GLU A 14 -3.09 7.93 13.75
CA GLU A 14 -4.21 7.75 14.67
C GLU A 14 -5.32 6.85 14.10
N ASN A 15 -5.42 6.76 12.76
CA ASN A 15 -6.44 5.97 12.09
C ASN A 15 -6.04 4.49 11.91
N THR A 16 -4.78 4.13 12.18
CA THR A 16 -4.21 2.81 11.81
C THR A 16 -5.04 1.66 12.36
N GLU A 17 -5.31 1.66 13.67
CA GLU A 17 -6.06 0.57 14.29
C GLU A 17 -7.47 0.45 13.68
N ARG A 18 -8.15 1.59 13.50
CA ARG A 18 -9.50 1.61 12.95
C ARG A 18 -9.56 1.13 11.49
N VAL A 19 -8.57 1.48 10.68
CA VAL A 19 -8.46 0.97 9.30
C VAL A 19 -8.28 -0.54 9.30
N LEU A 20 -7.41 -1.08 10.15
CA LEU A 20 -7.15 -2.52 10.20
C LEU A 20 -8.38 -3.31 10.67
N GLU A 21 -9.15 -2.79 11.63
CA GLU A 21 -10.44 -3.38 12.03
C GLU A 21 -11.44 -3.44 10.87
N LEU A 22 -11.61 -2.33 10.14
CA LEU A 22 -12.52 -2.26 8.99
C LEU A 22 -12.06 -3.16 7.84
N VAL A 23 -10.75 -3.25 7.62
CA VAL A 23 -10.15 -4.18 6.66
C VAL A 23 -10.49 -5.62 7.02
N LYS A 24 -10.31 -6.01 8.29
CA LYS A 24 -10.64 -7.35 8.76
C LYS A 24 -12.12 -7.66 8.52
N GLU A 25 -13.01 -6.77 8.96
CA GLU A 25 -14.46 -6.93 8.78
C GLU A 25 -14.83 -7.13 7.30
N ARG A 26 -14.26 -6.30 6.42
CA ARG A 26 -14.53 -6.37 4.97
C ARG A 26 -13.95 -7.63 4.35
N ALA A 27 -12.73 -8.00 4.72
CA ALA A 27 -12.06 -9.20 4.24
C ALA A 27 -12.84 -10.46 4.62
N ASP A 28 -13.31 -10.57 5.86
CA ASP A 28 -14.09 -11.70 6.33
C ASP A 28 -15.46 -11.76 5.63
N LYS A 29 -16.11 -10.61 5.41
CA LYS A 29 -17.40 -10.53 4.70
C LYS A 29 -17.30 -10.98 3.24
N LEU A 30 -16.21 -10.66 2.55
CA LEU A 30 -16.02 -10.95 1.12
C LEU A 30 -15.18 -12.22 0.86
N GLY A 31 -14.56 -12.79 1.88
CA GLY A 31 -13.65 -13.92 1.74
C GLY A 31 -12.32 -13.57 1.06
N ILE A 32 -11.88 -12.32 1.10
CA ILE A 32 -10.60 -11.88 0.51
C ILE A 32 -9.46 -12.27 1.46
N ARG A 33 -8.43 -12.91 0.91
CA ARG A 33 -7.28 -13.45 1.66
C ARG A 33 -5.92 -12.99 1.13
N ASP A 34 -5.90 -12.05 0.19
CA ASP A 34 -4.69 -11.46 -0.38
C ASP A 34 -4.63 -9.97 0.04
N PHE A 35 -3.57 -9.61 0.76
CA PHE A 35 -3.38 -8.28 1.34
C PHE A 35 -2.03 -7.70 0.95
N VAL A 36 -2.02 -6.40 0.62
CA VAL A 36 -0.79 -5.64 0.43
C VAL A 36 -0.84 -4.39 1.30
N VAL A 37 0.21 -4.18 2.11
CA VAL A 37 0.24 -3.12 3.11
C VAL A 37 1.56 -2.34 3.04
N ALA A 38 1.45 -1.01 2.97
CA ALA A 38 2.60 -0.12 3.12
C ALA A 38 3.01 -0.08 4.60
N SER A 39 4.24 -0.49 4.90
CA SER A 39 4.78 -0.42 6.26
C SER A 39 6.29 -0.22 6.23
N VAL A 40 6.72 1.03 6.47
CA VAL A 40 8.14 1.39 6.42
C VAL A 40 8.92 0.70 7.54
N SER A 41 8.44 0.83 8.79
CA SER A 41 9.04 0.22 9.97
C SER A 41 8.59 -1.23 10.22
N GLY A 42 7.56 -1.72 9.51
CA GLY A 42 6.96 -3.04 9.73
C GLY A 42 5.85 -3.10 10.78
N GLU A 43 5.65 -2.06 11.61
CA GLU A 43 4.65 -2.06 12.70
C GLU A 43 3.22 -2.34 12.21
N THR A 44 2.78 -1.67 11.15
CA THR A 44 1.44 -1.83 10.59
C THR A 44 1.22 -3.22 9.99
N ALA A 45 2.23 -3.76 9.30
CA ALA A 45 2.16 -5.10 8.73
C ALA A 45 2.12 -6.19 9.80
N LEU A 46 2.92 -6.02 10.87
CA LEU A 46 2.88 -6.92 12.01
C LEU A 46 1.50 -6.89 12.66
N ARG A 47 0.94 -5.70 12.90
CA ARG A 47 -0.39 -5.56 13.49
C ARG A 47 -1.47 -6.22 12.63
N LEU A 48 -1.43 -6.01 11.32
CA LEU A 48 -2.34 -6.66 10.37
C LEU A 48 -2.23 -8.20 10.45
N SER A 49 -1.02 -8.74 10.53
CA SER A 49 -0.78 -10.20 10.62
C SER A 49 -1.34 -10.86 11.88
N GLU A 50 -1.63 -10.07 12.92
CA GLU A 50 -2.30 -10.55 14.14
C GLU A 50 -3.83 -10.56 14.00
N MET A 51 -4.38 -9.88 12.99
CA MET A 51 -5.82 -9.64 12.84
C MET A 51 -6.46 -10.43 11.70
N VAL A 52 -5.70 -10.77 10.65
CA VAL A 52 -6.21 -11.45 9.46
C VAL A 52 -5.40 -12.70 9.13
N GLU A 53 -6.04 -13.65 8.47
CA GLU A 53 -5.40 -14.83 7.89
C GLU A 53 -5.35 -14.70 6.37
N GLY A 54 -4.22 -15.08 5.76
CA GLY A 54 -4.05 -15.05 4.31
C GLY A 54 -2.62 -14.73 3.88
N ASN A 55 -2.46 -14.42 2.60
CA ASN A 55 -1.24 -13.92 2.01
C ASN A 55 -1.10 -12.43 2.32
N ILE A 56 -0.09 -12.05 3.12
CA ILE A 56 0.17 -10.67 3.49
C ILE A 56 1.52 -10.25 2.92
N VAL A 57 1.53 -9.16 2.15
CA VAL A 57 2.73 -8.56 1.59
C VAL A 57 2.96 -7.18 2.21
N SER A 58 4.03 -7.06 2.99
CA SER A 58 4.52 -5.80 3.52
C SER A 58 5.48 -5.15 2.53
N VAL A 59 5.09 -3.99 1.99
CA VAL A 59 5.93 -3.18 1.12
C VAL A 59 6.54 -2.04 1.93
N THR A 60 7.87 -2.00 1.99
CA THR A 60 8.63 -0.90 2.63
C THR A 60 9.22 0.02 1.56
N HIS A 61 9.83 1.13 1.99
CA HIS A 61 10.53 2.03 1.09
C HIS A 61 11.72 1.35 0.40
N HIS A 62 12.03 1.81 -0.82
CA HIS A 62 13.26 1.37 -1.50
C HIS A 62 14.51 1.80 -0.72
N ALA A 63 15.59 1.03 -0.86
CA ALA A 63 16.87 1.41 -0.28
C ALA A 63 17.33 2.76 -0.85
N GLY A 64 17.81 3.67 0.01
CA GLY A 64 18.19 5.02 -0.42
C GLY A 64 17.10 6.08 -0.30
N PHE A 65 15.88 5.74 0.16
CA PHE A 65 14.81 6.73 0.34
C PHE A 65 15.19 7.82 1.35
N ARG A 66 15.68 7.42 2.53
CA ARG A 66 16.17 8.34 3.58
C ARG A 66 17.69 8.48 3.61
N GLU A 67 18.41 7.36 3.55
CA GLU A 67 19.87 7.32 3.56
C GLU A 67 20.39 6.37 2.46
N LYS A 68 21.42 6.79 1.73
CA LYS A 68 21.99 6.04 0.59
C LYS A 68 22.36 4.61 1.01
N GLY A 69 21.84 3.63 0.27
CA GLY A 69 22.16 2.21 0.45
C GLY A 69 21.51 1.55 1.66
N LYS A 70 20.63 2.24 2.39
CA LYS A 70 19.94 1.68 3.56
C LYS A 70 18.44 1.56 3.34
N LEU A 71 17.87 0.44 3.81
CA LEU A 71 16.45 0.29 4.06
C LEU A 71 16.12 0.85 5.45
N GLU A 72 14.88 1.29 5.63
CA GLU A 72 14.38 1.76 6.94
C GLU A 72 13.80 0.62 7.80
N LEU A 73 13.51 -0.53 7.19
CA LEU A 73 13.08 -1.72 7.91
C LEU A 73 14.28 -2.38 8.58
N GLU A 74 14.28 -2.39 9.90
CA GLU A 74 15.33 -3.02 10.71
C GLU A 74 15.35 -4.55 10.51
N PRO A 75 16.54 -5.20 10.52
CA PRO A 75 16.68 -6.64 10.35
C PRO A 75 15.81 -7.47 11.30
N ASP A 76 15.79 -7.13 12.60
CA ASP A 76 15.01 -7.85 13.62
C ASP A 76 13.50 -7.81 13.33
N MET A 77 12.99 -6.66 12.87
CA MET A 77 11.58 -6.55 12.49
C MET A 77 11.28 -7.34 11.21
N ARG A 78 12.21 -7.35 10.25
CA ARG A 78 12.07 -8.14 9.03
C ARG A 78 11.98 -9.64 9.36
N GLU A 79 12.83 -10.14 10.24
CA GLU A 79 12.79 -11.53 10.69
C GLU A 79 11.46 -11.84 11.37
N LYS A 80 11.01 -10.97 12.28
CA LYS A 80 9.71 -11.11 12.97
C LYS A 80 8.52 -11.18 11.99
N LEU A 81 8.53 -10.39 10.92
CA LEU A 81 7.49 -10.44 9.88
C LEU A 81 7.52 -11.77 9.12
N ILE A 82 8.71 -12.23 8.73
CA ILE A 82 8.89 -13.51 8.01
C ILE A 82 8.44 -14.69 8.87
N GLU A 83 8.78 -14.72 10.17
CA GLU A 83 8.33 -15.74 11.13
C GLU A 83 6.80 -15.78 11.26
N ARG A 84 6.13 -14.64 11.06
CA ARG A 84 4.67 -14.52 11.03
C ARG A 84 4.05 -14.88 9.66
N GLY A 85 4.85 -15.32 8.70
CA GLY A 85 4.40 -15.66 7.35
C GLY A 85 4.11 -14.44 6.47
N VAL A 86 4.56 -13.24 6.87
CA VAL A 86 4.40 -12.01 6.07
C VAL A 86 5.56 -11.91 5.08
N SER A 87 5.22 -11.80 3.78
CA SER A 87 6.21 -11.53 2.74
C SER A 87 6.65 -10.07 2.83
N VAL A 88 7.96 -9.81 2.81
CA VAL A 88 8.52 -8.46 2.85
C VAL A 88 9.14 -8.11 1.51
N TYR A 89 8.73 -6.99 0.92
CA TYR A 89 9.22 -6.49 -0.36
C TYR A 89 9.76 -5.07 -0.26
N ALA A 90 10.90 -4.84 -0.89
CA ALA A 90 11.49 -3.53 -1.10
C ALA A 90 11.93 -3.40 -2.56
N GLY A 91 11.44 -2.37 -3.24
CA GLY A 91 11.71 -2.11 -4.64
C GLY A 91 11.40 -0.67 -4.98
N SER A 92 11.76 -0.24 -6.19
CA SER A 92 11.46 1.12 -6.64
C SER A 92 9.96 1.39 -6.59
N HIS A 93 9.58 2.56 -6.09
CA HIS A 93 8.19 3.01 -6.02
C HIS A 93 7.59 3.11 -7.43
N ALA A 94 6.58 2.29 -7.73
CA ALA A 94 6.03 2.13 -9.08
C ALA A 94 5.45 3.44 -9.67
N LEU A 95 4.90 4.33 -8.83
CA LEU A 95 4.34 5.61 -9.27
C LEU A 95 5.36 6.76 -9.16
N SER A 96 6.65 6.44 -9.33
CA SER A 96 7.68 7.45 -9.49
C SER A 96 8.93 6.91 -10.21
N GLY A 97 9.56 5.87 -9.67
CA GLY A 97 10.73 5.20 -10.23
C GLY A 97 11.87 6.15 -10.60
N VAL A 98 12.54 5.86 -11.72
CA VAL A 98 13.61 6.70 -12.28
C VAL A 98 13.12 8.13 -12.60
N GLY A 99 11.82 8.29 -12.88
CA GLY A 99 11.22 9.60 -13.13
C GLY A 99 11.45 10.59 -11.99
N ARG A 100 11.43 10.12 -10.73
CA ARG A 100 11.78 10.93 -9.56
C ARG A 100 13.22 11.44 -9.59
N GLY A 101 14.15 10.61 -10.07
CA GLY A 101 15.55 11.00 -10.22
C GLY A 101 15.72 12.13 -11.23
N ILE A 102 14.96 12.06 -12.33
CA ILE A 102 14.94 13.10 -13.38
C ILE A 102 14.35 14.39 -12.82
N SER A 103 13.17 14.34 -12.19
CA SER A 103 12.49 15.52 -11.64
C SER A 103 13.30 16.19 -10.52
N ASN A 104 13.95 15.41 -9.64
CA ASN A 104 14.85 15.96 -8.62
C ASN A 104 16.07 16.68 -9.20
N LYS A 105 16.61 16.19 -10.33
CA LYS A 105 17.82 16.75 -10.93
C LYS A 105 17.56 17.96 -11.82
N PHE A 106 16.48 17.92 -12.59
CA PHE A 106 16.21 18.87 -13.67
C PHE A 106 14.94 19.71 -13.45
N GLY A 107 14.17 19.43 -12.40
CA GLY A 107 12.82 19.99 -12.20
C GLY A 107 11.77 19.32 -13.10
N GLY A 108 10.54 19.81 -13.03
CA GLY A 108 9.40 19.29 -13.81
C GLY A 108 8.77 18.03 -13.21
N VAL A 109 8.07 17.26 -14.04
CA VAL A 109 7.31 16.06 -13.66
C VAL A 109 7.28 15.06 -14.81
N THR A 110 7.27 13.77 -14.51
CA THR A 110 7.09 12.69 -15.50
C THR A 110 5.65 12.17 -15.56
N PRO A 111 5.21 11.50 -16.65
CA PRO A 111 3.84 10.97 -16.75
C PRO A 111 3.44 10.07 -15.56
N VAL A 112 4.37 9.27 -15.05
CA VAL A 112 4.14 8.38 -13.90
C VAL A 112 3.91 9.18 -12.61
N GLU A 113 4.65 10.27 -12.41
CA GLU A 113 4.43 11.18 -11.27
C GLU A 113 3.10 11.95 -11.39
N VAL A 114 2.61 12.24 -12.60
CA VAL A 114 1.27 12.83 -12.81
C VAL A 114 0.15 11.90 -12.33
N MET A 115 0.26 10.59 -12.59
CA MET A 115 -0.67 9.60 -12.04
C MET A 115 -0.66 9.63 -10.51
N ALA A 116 0.54 9.70 -9.92
CA ALA A 116 0.70 9.78 -8.48
C ALA A 116 0.02 11.00 -7.87
N GLU A 117 0.20 12.18 -8.46
CA GLU A 117 -0.45 13.41 -7.97
C GLU A 117 -1.96 13.41 -8.22
N THR A 118 -2.44 12.77 -9.29
CA THR A 118 -3.88 12.61 -9.55
C THR A 118 -4.54 11.78 -8.45
N LEU A 119 -3.93 10.65 -8.04
CA LEU A 119 -4.46 9.81 -6.96
C LEU A 119 -4.40 10.51 -5.60
N ARG A 120 -3.40 11.37 -5.38
CA ARG A 120 -3.27 12.18 -4.15
C ARG A 120 -4.36 13.23 -3.98
N MET A 121 -5.10 13.56 -5.04
CA MET A 121 -6.30 14.41 -4.93
C MET A 121 -7.37 13.79 -4.03
N VAL A 122 -7.33 12.46 -3.83
CA VAL A 122 -8.18 11.76 -2.85
C VAL A 122 -7.49 11.70 -1.49
N SER A 123 -6.31 11.07 -1.42
CA SER A 123 -5.45 11.08 -0.23
C SER A 123 -4.05 10.56 -0.56
N GLN A 124 -3.06 10.81 0.30
CA GLN A 124 -1.73 10.20 0.15
C GLN A 124 -1.83 8.67 0.21
N GLY A 125 -2.60 8.14 1.17
CA GLY A 125 -2.83 6.70 1.31
C GLY A 125 -3.48 6.07 0.07
N PHE A 126 -4.34 6.80 -0.66
CA PHE A 126 -4.99 6.29 -1.88
C PHE A 126 -3.97 6.02 -2.98
N LYS A 127 -3.07 6.98 -3.23
CA LYS A 127 -1.93 6.79 -4.15
C LYS A 127 -1.06 5.62 -3.71
N VAL A 128 -0.75 5.53 -2.40
CA VAL A 128 0.10 4.47 -1.86
C VAL A 128 -0.52 3.10 -2.09
N CYS A 129 -1.83 2.93 -1.86
CA CYS A 129 -2.55 1.68 -2.12
C CYS A 129 -2.34 1.19 -3.56
N VAL A 130 -2.48 2.09 -4.54
CA VAL A 130 -2.26 1.76 -5.96
C VAL A 130 -0.79 1.41 -6.22
N GLU A 131 0.14 2.21 -5.70
CA GLU A 131 1.58 2.02 -5.93
C GLU A 131 2.09 0.67 -5.41
N ILE A 132 1.79 0.33 -4.15
CA ILE A 132 2.27 -0.92 -3.54
C ILE A 132 1.61 -2.14 -4.17
N SER A 133 0.39 -2.01 -4.70
CA SER A 133 -0.30 -3.09 -5.41
C SER A 133 0.39 -3.43 -6.72
N ILE A 134 0.80 -2.41 -7.49
CA ILE A 134 1.59 -2.62 -8.73
C ILE A 134 2.94 -3.27 -8.38
N MET A 135 3.62 -2.76 -7.35
CA MET A 135 4.92 -3.29 -6.91
C MET A 135 4.84 -4.76 -6.48
N ALA A 136 3.83 -5.13 -5.70
CA ALA A 136 3.64 -6.50 -5.23
C ALA A 136 3.21 -7.44 -6.37
N ALA A 137 2.38 -6.96 -7.31
CA ALA A 137 2.00 -7.71 -8.50
C ALA A 137 3.21 -7.98 -9.40
N ASP A 138 4.03 -6.97 -9.69
CA ASP A 138 5.25 -7.11 -10.49
C ASP A 138 6.29 -8.06 -9.84
N ALA A 139 6.29 -8.15 -8.52
CA ALA A 139 7.13 -9.10 -7.78
C ALA A 139 6.55 -10.54 -7.74
N GLY A 140 5.35 -10.78 -8.29
CA GLY A 140 4.67 -12.07 -8.26
C GLY A 140 4.19 -12.47 -6.86
N LEU A 141 4.00 -11.51 -5.95
CA LEU A 141 3.65 -11.76 -4.55
C LEU A 141 2.14 -11.74 -4.29
N ILE A 142 1.37 -11.13 -5.20
CA ILE A 142 -0.10 -11.08 -5.14
C ILE A 142 -0.69 -11.44 -6.51
N PRO A 143 -1.93 -11.98 -6.56
CA PRO A 143 -2.62 -12.26 -7.81
C PRO A 143 -3.02 -10.98 -8.57
N VAL A 144 -3.24 -11.13 -9.88
CA VAL A 144 -3.78 -10.08 -10.78
C VAL A 144 -5.12 -10.48 -11.41
N ASP A 145 -5.64 -11.65 -11.06
CA ASP A 145 -6.88 -12.24 -11.60
C ASP A 145 -8.04 -12.27 -10.59
N ARG A 146 -7.81 -11.77 -9.36
CA ARG A 146 -8.82 -11.65 -8.29
C ARG A 146 -8.59 -10.41 -7.44
N GLU A 147 -9.54 -10.15 -6.56
CA GLU A 147 -9.52 -8.99 -5.65
C GLU A 147 -8.47 -9.17 -4.55
N VAL A 148 -7.80 -8.06 -4.22
CA VAL A 148 -6.89 -7.91 -3.09
C VAL A 148 -7.29 -6.69 -2.27
N ILE A 149 -6.93 -6.68 -0.99
CA ILE A 149 -7.06 -5.49 -0.14
C ILE A 149 -5.71 -4.77 -0.04
N ALA A 150 -5.67 -3.53 -0.52
CA ALA A 150 -4.51 -2.65 -0.44
C ALA A 150 -4.67 -1.65 0.70
N ILE A 151 -3.63 -1.49 1.52
CA ILE A 151 -3.64 -0.67 2.73
C ILE A 151 -2.47 0.31 2.70
N GLY A 152 -2.78 1.59 2.76
CA GLY A 152 -1.83 2.69 2.70
C GLY A 152 -2.11 3.76 3.74
N GLY A 153 -1.22 4.75 3.84
CA GLY A 153 -1.35 5.80 4.83
C GLY A 153 -0.66 7.09 4.45
N THR A 154 -0.89 8.11 5.28
CA THR A 154 -0.26 9.42 5.17
C THR A 154 0.83 9.58 6.23
N ALA A 155 2.06 9.87 5.81
CA ALA A 155 3.24 10.04 6.66
C ALA A 155 3.61 8.80 7.51
N TRP A 156 2.84 8.51 8.55
CA TRP A 156 3.04 7.38 9.47
C TRP A 156 1.75 6.60 9.66
N GLY A 157 1.85 5.28 9.78
CA GLY A 157 0.69 4.41 9.97
C GLY A 157 -0.14 4.22 8.69
N ALA A 158 -1.39 3.82 8.86
CA ALA A 158 -2.36 3.62 7.77
C ALA A 158 -3.63 4.44 8.02
N ASP A 159 -4.19 4.99 6.95
CA ASP A 159 -5.44 5.77 6.99
C ASP A 159 -6.34 5.50 5.77
N THR A 160 -5.90 4.70 4.81
CA THR A 160 -6.63 4.40 3.58
C THR A 160 -6.58 2.91 3.27
N ALA A 161 -7.71 2.32 2.89
CA ALA A 161 -7.77 0.93 2.43
C ALA A 161 -8.75 0.76 1.26
N LEU A 162 -8.32 0.04 0.24
CA LEU A 162 -9.05 -0.18 -1.02
C LEU A 162 -9.17 -1.67 -1.31
N ILE A 163 -10.27 -2.07 -1.96
CA ILE A 163 -10.36 -3.35 -2.67
C ILE A 163 -10.11 -3.07 -4.14
N LEU A 164 -9.18 -3.80 -4.75
CA LEU A 164 -8.80 -3.64 -6.15
C LEU A 164 -8.37 -4.97 -6.77
N THR A 165 -8.43 -5.06 -8.09
CA THR A 165 -7.69 -6.06 -8.87
C THR A 165 -6.41 -5.38 -9.37
N PRO A 166 -5.23 -5.85 -8.92
CA PRO A 166 -3.95 -5.28 -9.35
C PRO A 166 -3.69 -5.50 -10.83
N ALA A 167 -2.75 -4.74 -11.38
CA ALA A 167 -2.19 -4.98 -12.71
C ALA A 167 -0.68 -4.76 -12.69
N HIS A 168 0.01 -5.32 -13.68
CA HIS A 168 1.46 -5.16 -13.86
C HIS A 168 1.80 -3.80 -14.48
N MET A 169 3.04 -3.34 -14.30
CA MET A 169 3.48 -2.05 -14.87
C MET A 169 3.36 -1.96 -16.40
N ASN A 170 3.50 -3.07 -17.13
CA ASN A 170 3.38 -3.10 -18.59
C ASN A 170 1.93 -3.02 -19.09
N SER A 171 0.95 -3.24 -18.20
CA SER A 171 -0.49 -3.16 -18.47
C SER A 171 -1.22 -2.36 -17.39
N VAL A 172 -0.57 -1.30 -16.87
CA VAL A 172 -0.97 -0.59 -15.63
C VAL A 172 -2.42 -0.08 -15.65
N PHE A 173 -2.96 0.26 -16.82
CA PHE A 173 -4.32 0.78 -16.96
C PHE A 173 -5.42 -0.31 -16.91
N ASP A 174 -5.03 -1.58 -16.79
CA ASP A 174 -5.94 -2.69 -16.50
C ASP A 174 -6.29 -2.78 -15.01
N LEU A 175 -5.60 -2.05 -14.13
CA LEU A 175 -5.91 -1.99 -12.70
C LEU A 175 -7.35 -1.48 -12.49
N ARG A 176 -8.10 -2.18 -11.64
CA ARG A 176 -9.48 -1.81 -11.29
C ARG A 176 -9.60 -1.63 -9.78
N ILE A 177 -9.98 -0.43 -9.35
CA ILE A 177 -10.37 -0.16 -7.97
C ILE A 177 -11.87 -0.44 -7.86
N HIS A 178 -12.26 -1.34 -6.95
CA HIS A 178 -13.63 -1.83 -6.81
C HIS A 178 -14.36 -1.15 -5.66
N GLU A 179 -13.70 -1.02 -4.50
CA GLU A 179 -14.30 -0.45 -3.31
C GLU A 179 -13.30 0.36 -2.50
N ILE A 180 -13.81 1.34 -1.74
CA ILE A 180 -13.06 2.10 -0.74
C ILE A 180 -13.61 1.69 0.63
N ILE A 181 -12.75 1.10 1.46
CA ILE A 181 -13.11 0.68 2.82
C ILE A 181 -13.06 1.88 3.77
N ALA A 182 -11.94 2.60 3.72
CA ALA A 182 -11.71 3.78 4.54
C ALA A 182 -10.77 4.75 3.84
N VAL A 183 -10.95 6.05 4.06
CA VAL A 183 -10.11 7.12 3.50
C VAL A 183 -10.22 8.40 4.33
N PRO A 184 -9.18 9.25 4.43
CA PRO A 184 -9.32 10.59 4.97
C PRO A 184 -10.28 11.44 4.13
N ARG A 185 -11.04 12.32 4.79
CA ARG A 185 -11.95 13.27 4.12
C ARG A 185 -11.24 14.48 3.49
N PRO A 186 -10.24 15.11 4.14
CA PRO A 186 -9.57 16.30 3.60
C PRO A 186 -8.60 16.01 2.46
#